data_AF-A0A5F2C066-F1
#
_entry.id   AF-A0A5F2C066-F1
#
_cell.length_a   1.000
_cell.length_b   1.000
_cell.length_c   1.000
_cell.angle_alpha   90.00
_cell.angle_beta   90.00
_cell.angle_gamma   90.00
#
_symmetry.space_group_name_H-M   'P 1'
#
loop_
_entity.id
_entity.type
_entity.pdbx_description
1 polymer ?
#
loop_
_entity_poly.entity_id
_entity_poly.type
_entity_poly.pdbx_seq_one_letter_code
_entity_poly.pdbx_strand_id
1 'polypeptide(L)'
;MKKFLLYFIIALSVFSFAPNFAAEPEDEIKSLVSSLDSCKGCVFIRNGSEHKLDEAKAHLLRKYDAAKSKISSTEDFIKGLASKSSITGTPYKIKFPDGKEVDSEKWLTDKLNELRNPPPVAKPKKKK
;
A
#
# COMPACT_ATOMS: atom_id res chain seq x y z
N MET A 1 -16.19 -68.82 3.45
CA MET A 1 -17.22 -67.75 3.49
C MET A 1 -16.70 -66.62 4.37
N LYS A 2 -16.65 -65.39 3.82
CA LYS A 2 -16.69 -64.07 4.48
C LYS A 2 -15.74 -63.88 5.70
N LYS A 3 -14.86 -62.87 5.74
CA LYS A 3 -15.16 -61.44 5.58
C LYS A 3 -13.87 -60.70 5.20
N PHE A 4 -13.87 -60.05 4.02
CA PHE A 4 -12.94 -58.97 3.71
C PHE A 4 -13.32 -57.77 4.57
N LEU A 5 -12.44 -57.34 5.47
CA LEU A 5 -12.61 -56.07 6.18
C LEU A 5 -11.70 -55.04 5.50
N LEU A 6 -12.28 -54.30 4.57
CA LEU A 6 -11.72 -53.13 3.90
C LEU A 6 -11.46 -52.02 4.94
N TYR A 7 -10.20 -51.65 5.12
CA TYR A 7 -9.83 -50.44 5.85
C TYR A 7 -9.85 -49.26 4.87
N PHE A 8 -10.92 -48.48 4.91
CA PHE A 8 -11.07 -47.26 4.13
C PHE A 8 -10.30 -46.13 4.85
N ILE A 9 -9.07 -45.87 4.43
CA ILE A 9 -8.28 -44.74 4.94
C ILE A 9 -8.88 -43.45 4.36
N ILE A 10 -9.72 -42.79 5.15
CA ILE A 10 -10.23 -41.45 4.86
C ILE A 10 -9.08 -40.47 5.10
N ALA A 11 -8.37 -40.12 4.02
CA ALA A 11 -7.43 -38.99 4.02
C ALA A 11 -8.23 -37.69 4.11
N LEU A 12 -8.45 -37.20 5.33
CA LEU A 12 -9.07 -35.90 5.59
C LEU A 12 -8.07 -34.80 5.22
N SER A 13 -8.14 -34.34 3.96
CA SER A 13 -7.44 -33.14 3.51
C SER A 13 -8.02 -31.93 4.24
N VAL A 14 -7.34 -31.48 5.29
CA VAL A 14 -7.58 -30.19 5.92
C VAL A 14 -7.08 -29.11 4.97
N PHE A 15 -7.98 -28.62 4.12
CA PHE A 15 -7.75 -27.42 3.33
C PHE A 15 -7.87 -26.24 4.30
N SER A 16 -6.73 -25.74 4.80
CA SER A 16 -6.69 -24.52 5.60
C SER A 16 -7.13 -23.34 4.74
N PHE A 17 -8.41 -22.99 4.81
CA PHE A 17 -8.89 -21.68 4.38
C PHE A 17 -8.31 -20.65 5.35
N ALA A 18 -7.21 -20.00 4.97
CA ALA A 18 -6.81 -18.77 5.62
C ALA A 18 -7.82 -17.69 5.20
N PRO A 19 -8.60 -17.10 6.12
CA PRO A 19 -9.42 -15.96 5.78
C PRO A 19 -8.49 -14.80 5.39
N ASN A 20 -8.56 -14.36 4.14
CA ASN A 20 -8.03 -13.07 3.73
C ASN A 20 -8.93 -12.01 4.37
N PHE A 21 -8.62 -11.60 5.59
CA PHE A 21 -9.14 -10.36 6.14
C PHE A 21 -8.59 -9.23 5.28
N ALA A 22 -9.42 -8.71 4.38
CA ALA A 22 -9.13 -7.44 3.73
C ALA A 22 -8.97 -6.41 4.85
N ALA A 23 -7.82 -5.73 4.90
CA ALA A 23 -7.61 -4.65 5.85
C ALA A 23 -8.71 -3.60 5.64
N GLU A 24 -9.22 -3.03 6.75
CA GLU A 24 -10.11 -1.88 6.67
C GLU A 24 -9.42 -0.76 5.86
N PRO A 25 -10.14 -0.03 4.99
CA PRO A 25 -9.53 0.99 4.13
C PRO A 25 -8.65 2.00 4.89
N GLU A 26 -9.02 2.32 6.13
CA GLU A 26 -8.23 3.21 6.99
C GLU A 26 -6.83 2.66 7.31
N ASP A 27 -6.73 1.38 7.67
CA ASP A 27 -5.46 0.75 8.02
C ASP A 27 -4.58 0.56 6.77
N GLU A 28 -5.18 0.24 5.63
CA GLU A 28 -4.48 0.18 4.36
C GLU A 28 -3.96 1.55 3.92
N ILE A 29 -4.75 2.62 4.10
CA ILE A 29 -4.31 4.01 3.84
C ILE A 29 -3.14 4.40 4.74
N LYS A 30 -3.20 4.12 6.05
CA LYS A 30 -2.10 4.41 6.97
C LYS A 30 -0.82 3.66 6.59
N SER A 31 -0.97 2.39 6.20
CA SER A 31 0.14 1.56 5.72
C SER A 31 0.72 2.12 4.41
N LEU A 32 -0.13 2.53 3.48
CA LEU A 32 0.26 3.15 2.21
C LEU A 32 1.01 4.47 2.43
N VAL A 33 0.51 5.35 3.31
CA VAL A 33 1.20 6.61 3.62
C VAL A 33 2.55 6.35 4.28
N SER A 34 2.63 5.37 5.18
CA SER A 34 3.90 4.95 5.80
C SER A 34 4.91 4.40 4.79
N SER A 35 4.46 3.87 3.64
CA SER A 35 5.35 3.38 2.60
C SER A 35 6.27 4.45 2.02
N LEU A 36 5.96 5.75 2.18
CA LEU A 36 6.85 6.86 1.83
C LEU A 36 8.23 6.72 2.48
N ASP A 37 8.31 6.15 3.67
CA ASP A 37 9.59 5.93 4.38
C ASP A 37 10.52 4.94 3.66
N SER A 38 9.99 4.14 2.73
CA SER A 38 10.81 3.28 1.87
C SER A 38 11.64 4.06 0.85
N CYS A 39 11.24 5.28 0.51
CA CYS A 39 11.89 6.14 -0.49
C CYS A 39 13.00 6.98 0.15
N LYS A 40 14.14 6.36 0.45
CA LYS A 40 15.25 7.06 1.12
C LYS A 40 15.79 8.20 0.27
N GLY A 41 15.85 9.39 0.87
CA GLY A 41 16.35 10.61 0.23
C GLY A 41 15.38 11.23 -0.80
N CYS A 42 14.17 10.70 -0.94
CA CYS A 42 13.16 11.31 -1.80
C CYS A 42 12.54 12.55 -1.13
N VAL A 43 12.01 13.45 -1.94
CA VAL A 43 11.22 14.60 -1.50
C VAL A 43 9.85 14.59 -2.18
N PHE A 44 8.85 15.12 -1.48
CA PHE A 44 7.49 15.24 -2.00
C PHE A 44 7.29 16.64 -2.56
N ILE A 45 6.92 16.76 -3.83
CA ILE A 45 6.63 18.06 -4.45
C ILE A 45 5.13 18.30 -4.40
N ARG A 46 4.74 19.39 -3.74
CA ARG A 46 3.35 19.84 -3.65
C ARG A 46 3.27 21.32 -4.05
N ASN A 47 2.41 21.62 -5.02
CA ASN A 47 2.24 22.99 -5.54
C ASN A 47 3.58 23.64 -5.97
N GLY A 48 4.48 22.85 -6.56
CA GLY A 48 5.81 23.29 -6.99
C GLY A 48 6.85 23.47 -5.88
N SER A 49 6.51 23.21 -4.61
CA SER A 49 7.44 23.27 -3.49
C SER A 49 7.86 21.88 -3.02
N GLU A 50 9.13 21.72 -2.67
CA GLU A 50 9.67 20.49 -2.09
C GLU A 50 9.34 20.40 -0.59
N HIS A 51 8.92 19.22 -0.15
CA HIS A 51 8.57 18.89 1.23
C HIS A 51 9.25 17.60 1.66
N LYS A 52 9.60 17.52 2.94
CA LYS A 52 10.10 16.27 3.52
C LYS A 52 9.00 15.22 3.52
N LEU A 53 9.37 13.93 3.47
CA LEU A 53 8.40 12.84 3.47
C LEU A 53 7.55 12.82 4.74
N ASP A 54 8.10 13.18 5.90
CA ASP A 54 7.32 13.32 7.15
C ASP A 54 6.24 14.41 7.05
N GLU A 55 6.55 15.55 6.44
CA GLU A 55 5.59 16.62 6.20
C GLU A 55 4.51 16.19 5.20
N ALA A 56 4.91 15.44 4.17
CA ALA A 56 3.99 14.87 3.20
C ALA A 56 3.04 13.86 3.85
N LYS A 57 3.54 12.92 4.67
CA LYS A 57 2.71 11.97 5.43
C LYS A 57 1.69 12.69 6.29
N ALA A 58 2.13 13.65 7.09
CA ALA A 58 1.24 14.46 7.93
C ALA A 58 0.21 15.25 7.10
N HIS A 59 0.61 15.74 5.91
CA HIS A 59 -0.30 16.40 4.98
C HIS A 59 -1.39 15.46 4.46
N LEU A 60 -1.01 14.28 3.99
CA LEU A 60 -1.92 13.30 3.43
C LEU A 60 -2.90 12.76 4.48
N LEU A 61 -2.42 12.42 5.68
CA LEU A 61 -3.28 11.95 6.77
C LEU A 61 -4.28 13.02 7.22
N ARG A 62 -3.85 14.28 7.35
CA ARG A 62 -4.77 15.38 7.67
C ARG A 62 -5.86 15.55 6.61
N LYS A 63 -5.50 15.43 5.32
CA LYS A 63 -6.48 15.46 4.22
C LYS A 63 -7.46 14.29 4.31
N TYR A 64 -6.96 13.10 4.65
CA TYR A 64 -7.81 11.93 4.88
C TYR A 64 -8.78 12.16 6.03
N ASP A 65 -8.31 12.59 7.19
CA ASP A 65 -9.16 12.85 8.36
C ASP A 65 -10.31 13.83 8.06
N ALA A 66 -10.02 14.87 7.26
CA ALA A 66 -10.99 15.88 6.85
C ALA A 66 -12.04 15.37 5.84
N ALA A 67 -11.72 14.32 5.07
CA ALA A 67 -12.57 13.83 3.98
C ALA A 67 -12.97 12.35 4.14
N LYS A 68 -12.65 11.70 5.27
CA LYS A 68 -12.79 10.25 5.46
C LYS A 68 -14.19 9.72 5.15
N SER A 69 -15.24 10.50 5.45
CA SER A 69 -16.63 10.13 5.17
C SER A 69 -16.97 10.03 3.68
N LYS A 70 -16.09 10.51 2.80
CA LYS A 70 -16.23 10.48 1.32
C LYS A 70 -15.28 9.50 0.67
N ILE A 71 -14.43 8.82 1.44
CA ILE A 71 -13.43 7.88 0.95
C ILE A 71 -13.90 6.47 1.25
N SER A 72 -14.20 5.70 0.21
CA SER A 72 -14.70 4.32 0.36
C SER A 72 -13.60 3.27 0.15
N SER A 73 -12.47 3.68 -0.42
CA SER A 73 -11.35 2.81 -0.76
C SER A 73 -10.00 3.54 -0.68
N THR A 74 -8.91 2.77 -0.63
CA THR A 74 -7.55 3.33 -0.70
C THR A 74 -7.29 4.00 -2.04
N GLU A 75 -7.90 3.51 -3.12
CA GLU A 75 -7.86 4.11 -4.45
C GLU A 75 -8.54 5.48 -4.48
N ASP A 76 -9.68 5.65 -3.79
CA ASP A 76 -10.33 6.96 -3.65
C ASP A 76 -9.44 7.95 -2.90
N PHE A 77 -8.73 7.47 -1.87
CA PHE A 77 -7.74 8.28 -1.17
C PHE A 77 -6.61 8.72 -2.12
N ILE A 78 -6.04 7.79 -2.90
CA ILE A 78 -4.99 8.11 -3.87
C ILE A 78 -5.49 9.16 -4.87
N LYS A 79 -6.59 8.88 -5.55
CA LYS A 79 -7.12 9.73 -6.62
C LYS A 79 -7.66 11.07 -6.12
N GLY A 80 -8.37 11.06 -4.99
CA GLY A 80 -9.08 12.23 -4.47
C GLY A 80 -8.24 13.13 -3.59
N LEU A 81 -7.28 12.59 -2.85
CA LEU A 81 -6.56 13.32 -1.80
C LEU A 81 -5.05 13.37 -2.00
N ALA A 82 -4.45 12.28 -2.50
CA ALA A 82 -2.99 12.14 -2.56
C ALA A 82 -2.37 12.40 -3.95
N SER A 83 -3.17 12.50 -5.01
CA SER A 83 -2.70 12.74 -6.39
C SER A 83 -2.39 14.21 -6.68
N LYS A 84 -3.18 15.13 -6.11
CA LYS A 84 -3.14 16.56 -6.43
C LYS A 84 -3.74 17.46 -5.35
N SER A 85 -3.47 18.75 -5.49
CA SER A 85 -4.07 19.79 -4.65
C SER A 85 -5.55 19.93 -4.97
N SER A 86 -6.40 19.85 -3.94
CA SER A 86 -7.83 20.09 -4.08
C SER A 86 -8.14 21.59 -4.32
N ILE A 87 -7.17 22.48 -4.04
CA ILE A 87 -7.32 23.93 -4.19
C ILE A 87 -6.87 24.39 -5.57
N THR A 88 -5.69 23.92 -6.01
CA THR A 88 -5.04 24.41 -7.24
C THR A 88 -5.12 23.41 -8.40
N GLY A 89 -5.53 22.16 -8.14
CA GLY A 89 -5.53 21.09 -9.13
C GLY A 89 -4.13 20.56 -9.51
N THR A 90 -3.06 21.17 -8.98
CA THR A 90 -1.68 20.82 -9.32
C THR A 90 -1.33 19.39 -8.89
N PRO A 91 -0.86 18.52 -9.81
CA PRO A 91 -0.39 17.19 -9.47
C PRO A 91 0.76 17.23 -8.46
N TYR A 92 0.72 16.33 -7.49
CA TYR A 92 1.84 16.11 -6.60
C TYR A 92 2.82 15.11 -7.20
N LYS A 93 4.09 15.23 -6.85
CA LYS A 93 5.15 14.35 -7.36
C LYS A 93 6.06 13.85 -6.24
N ILE A 94 6.73 12.73 -6.51
CA ILE A 94 7.87 12.26 -5.74
C ILE A 94 9.12 12.53 -6.58
N LYS A 95 10.09 13.23 -6.00
CA LYS A 95 11.41 13.45 -6.60
C LYS A 95 12.43 12.57 -5.90
N PHE A 96 13.14 11.77 -6.68
CA PHE A 96 14.17 10.85 -6.23
C PHE A 96 15.52 11.57 -6.05
N PRO A 97 16.48 10.97 -5.32
CA PRO A 97 17.83 11.53 -5.14
C PRO A 97 18.59 11.77 -6.45
N ASP A 98 18.27 11.02 -7.51
CA ASP A 98 18.85 11.18 -8.86
C ASP A 98 18.19 12.33 -9.66
N GLY A 99 17.24 13.05 -9.06
CA GLY A 99 16.52 14.15 -9.67
C GLY A 99 15.32 13.73 -10.52
N LYS A 100 15.07 12.43 -10.71
CA LYS A 100 13.90 11.95 -11.43
C LYS A 100 12.63 12.28 -10.65
N GLU A 101 11.60 12.71 -11.35
CA GLU A 101 10.27 12.94 -10.79
C GLU A 101 9.27 11.92 -11.31
N VAL A 102 8.35 11.49 -10.45
CA VAL A 102 7.19 10.68 -10.81
C VAL A 102 5.94 11.24 -10.14
N ASP A 103 4.80 11.10 -10.80
CA ASP A 103 3.54 11.50 -10.19
C ASP A 103 3.24 10.68 -8.93
N SER A 104 2.79 11.37 -7.89
CA SER A 104 2.43 10.76 -6.60
C SER A 104 1.36 9.70 -6.75
N GLU A 105 0.35 9.93 -7.60
CA GLU A 105 -0.71 8.97 -7.90
C GLU A 105 -0.13 7.66 -8.41
N LYS A 106 0.77 7.73 -9.39
CA LYS A 106 1.43 6.56 -9.93
C LYS A 106 2.25 5.85 -8.85
N TRP A 107 3.09 6.59 -8.14
CA TRP A 107 3.98 6.03 -7.12
C TRP A 107 3.19 5.34 -5.99
N LEU A 108 2.12 5.96 -5.50
CA LEU A 108 1.27 5.40 -4.45
C LEU A 108 0.45 4.21 -4.95
N THR A 109 0.00 4.23 -6.20
CA THR A 109 -0.69 3.07 -6.80
C THR A 109 0.25 1.87 -6.90
N ASP A 110 1.50 2.09 -7.32
CA ASP A 110 2.51 1.03 -7.36
C ASP A 110 2.77 0.47 -5.94
N LYS A 111 2.86 1.35 -4.92
CA LYS A 111 3.01 0.92 -3.51
C LYS A 111 1.79 0.19 -2.96
N LEU A 112 0.58 0.59 -3.32
CA LEU A 112 -0.63 -0.13 -2.94
C LEU A 112 -0.62 -1.56 -3.51
N ASN A 113 -0.20 -1.70 -4.77
CA ASN A 113 -0.06 -3.00 -5.40
C ASN A 113 1.01 -3.87 -4.72
N GLU A 114 2.15 -3.29 -4.33
CA GLU A 114 3.19 -3.98 -3.54
C GLU A 114 2.68 -4.41 -2.16
N LEU A 115 1.85 -3.59 -1.49
CA LEU A 115 1.28 -3.92 -0.18
C LEU A 115 0.31 -5.10 -0.25
N ARG A 116 -0.54 -5.12 -1.29
CA ARG A 116 -1.52 -6.20 -1.51
C ARG A 116 -0.90 -7.47 -2.07
N ASN A 117 0.15 -7.33 -2.88
CA ASN A 117 0.87 -8.42 -3.52
C ASN A 117 2.35 -8.33 -3.14
N PRO A 118 2.70 -8.65 -1.88
CA PRO A 118 4.09 -8.59 -1.47
C PRO A 118 4.91 -9.55 -2.35
N PRO A 119 6.03 -9.10 -2.93
CA PRO A 119 6.89 -10.00 -3.69
C PRO A 119 7.31 -11.16 -2.78
N PRO A 120 7.40 -12.39 -3.30
CA PRO A 120 7.82 -13.54 -2.51
C PRO A 120 9.13 -13.20 -1.80
N VAL A 121 9.09 -13.23 -0.46
CA VAL A 121 10.11 -12.73 0.47
C VAL A 121 11.52 -12.97 -0.09
N ALA A 122 12.16 -11.91 -0.58
CA ALA A 122 13.57 -11.96 -0.94
C ALA A 122 14.35 -12.16 0.37
N LYS A 123 14.78 -13.41 0.61
CA LYS A 123 15.63 -13.78 1.76
C LYS A 123 16.75 -12.75 1.93
N PRO A 124 17.04 -12.27 3.15
CA PRO A 124 18.09 -11.28 3.36
C PRO A 124 19.41 -11.84 2.83
N LYS A 125 20.00 -11.17 1.85
CA LYS A 125 21.38 -11.44 1.41
C LYS A 125 22.29 -11.15 2.60
N LYS A 126 22.65 -12.18 3.37
CA LYS A 126 23.75 -12.15 4.33
C LYS A 126 24.99 -11.69 3.55
N LYS A 127 25.44 -10.45 3.80
CA LYS A 127 26.78 -10.01 3.38
C LYS A 127 27.78 -10.93 4.10
N LYS A 128 28.58 -11.68 3.33
CA LYS A 128 29.78 -12.36 3.82
C LYS A 128 30.88 -11.32 4.03
#